data_AF-A0A971FN58-F1
#
_entry.id   AF-A0A971FN58-F1
#
_cell.length_a   1.000
_cell.length_b   1.000
_cell.length_c   1.000
_cell.angle_alpha   90.00
_cell.angle_beta   90.00
_cell.angle_gamma   90.00
#
_symmetry.space_group_name_H-M   'P 1'
#
loop_
_entity.id
_entity.type
_entity.pdbx_description
1 polymer ?
#
loop_
_entity_poly.entity_id
_entity_poly.type
_entity_poly.pdbx_seq_one_letter_code
_entity_poly.pdbx_strand_id
1 'polypeptide(L)'
;MAYLLAELFREQFRLINVLSYHTVRAGGAALTAFFLCVLLGPWVIGRLRQLKVGQYIRQDHVENLHQLHKGKAGTPTMGGVMIVASMLVSLFIWGRFSNRMLWIAAAVVLFMGAVGFVDDYIKLKRKHNAGLSARAKFTGQIFTGLLLGIYLVYNPITVSASFVYPRDVIDWTALEDTLIGAGESGSPPAAAKIWRLFPEDARDILQEGHLQGRMAEEDRNAVLMGLNSVLRDRSLYEAALWPEAALKPELTSLLQRGLSSLGEREVVRVNRLLVEAVFPQAVAESMTSLHTKIGIPGLKEVFIPLGVFYILFVILVMVSITNAVNLTDGLDGLAAGVSIVSIMAFAGVAYIVSRADWSRYLFLTYVPEASELFVFGGALLGAGLGFLWFNCHPAEVFMGDTGSLALGGAIGAMALLTKQELLLPLVAGMFVLEALSVVIQVLSYKLTGKRVFRMAPLHHHFELGGWLETKVTMRFWIIALLFALMSLGTLKLR
;
A
#
# COMPACT_ATOMS: atom_id res chain seq x y z
N MET A 1 6.67 20.15 -2.03
CA MET A 1 6.87 21.62 -2.01
C MET A 1 5.66 22.37 -1.43
N ALA A 2 4.45 22.16 -1.95
CA ALA A 2 3.22 22.79 -1.46
C ALA A 2 2.94 22.53 0.03
N TYR A 3 3.23 21.31 0.52
CA TYR A 3 3.15 21.00 1.95
C TYR A 3 4.12 21.84 2.79
N LEU A 4 5.38 21.97 2.35
CA LEU A 4 6.40 22.76 3.05
C LEU A 4 6.04 24.24 3.07
N LEU A 5 5.52 24.77 1.96
CA LEU A 5 5.01 26.15 1.90
C LEU A 5 3.84 26.36 2.85
N ALA A 6 2.92 25.40 2.95
CA ALA A 6 1.83 25.45 3.92
C ALA A 6 2.33 25.46 5.37
N GLU A 7 3.36 24.65 5.67
CA GLU A 7 3.95 24.57 7.00
C GLU A 7 4.69 25.86 7.39
N LEU A 8 5.40 26.49 6.44
CA LEU A 8 6.14 27.75 6.64
C LEU A 8 5.22 28.96 6.83
N PHE A 9 4.09 29.02 6.12
CA PHE A 9 3.23 30.21 6.06
C PHE A 9 1.88 30.06 6.79
N ARG A 10 1.65 28.93 7.49
CA ARG A 10 0.38 28.65 8.20
C ARG A 10 -0.06 29.74 9.19
N GLU A 11 0.89 30.40 9.85
CA GLU A 11 0.59 31.43 10.85
C GLU A 11 0.20 32.76 10.23
N GLN A 12 0.67 33.02 9.00
CA GLN A 12 0.46 34.28 8.29
C GLN A 12 -0.76 34.23 7.37
N PHE A 13 -1.05 33.05 6.80
CA PHE A 13 -2.17 32.88 5.86
C PHE A 13 -2.96 31.60 6.15
N ARG A 14 -4.07 31.75 6.89
CA ARG A 14 -4.99 30.63 7.20
C ARG A 14 -5.49 29.88 5.97
N LEU A 15 -5.58 30.54 4.80
CA LEU A 15 -6.01 29.93 3.54
C LEU A 15 -5.02 28.87 3.02
N ILE A 16 -3.72 29.03 3.29
CA ILE A 16 -2.66 28.11 2.81
C ILE A 16 -2.69 26.80 3.62
N ASN A 17 -3.25 26.80 4.84
CA ASN A 17 -3.42 25.60 5.65
C ASN A 17 -4.29 24.54 4.96
N VAL A 18 -5.14 24.92 4.00
CA VAL A 18 -5.92 23.97 3.17
C VAL A 18 -5.00 22.99 2.41
N LEU A 19 -3.76 23.39 2.10
CA LEU A 19 -2.76 22.53 1.45
C LEU A 19 -2.15 21.49 2.39
N SER A 20 -2.46 21.49 3.68
CA SER A 20 -2.01 20.46 4.63
C SER A 20 -2.90 19.20 4.60
N TYR A 21 -4.17 19.34 4.21
CA TYR A 21 -5.14 18.23 4.21
C TYR A 21 -4.81 17.19 3.14
N HIS A 22 -4.80 15.91 3.53
CA HIS A 22 -4.48 14.81 2.63
C HIS A 22 -5.40 14.72 1.41
N THR A 23 -6.69 15.02 1.57
CA THR A 23 -7.69 15.03 0.48
C THR A 23 -7.42 16.10 -0.56
N VAL A 24 -7.12 17.33 -0.10
CA VAL A 24 -6.74 18.44 -0.98
C VAL A 24 -5.46 18.12 -1.72
N ARG A 25 -4.45 17.59 -1.03
CA ARG A 25 -3.16 17.24 -1.63
C ARG A 25 -3.29 16.11 -2.65
N ALA A 26 -4.08 15.08 -2.36
CA ALA A 26 -4.33 13.99 -3.30
C ALA A 26 -5.09 14.47 -4.54
N GLY A 27 -6.13 15.30 -4.37
CA GLY A 27 -6.85 15.92 -5.48
C GLY A 27 -5.97 16.85 -6.32
N GLY A 28 -5.17 17.71 -5.67
CA GLY A 28 -4.18 18.56 -6.31
C GLY A 28 -3.13 17.75 -7.08
N ALA A 29 -2.65 16.65 -6.50
CA ALA A 29 -1.71 15.74 -7.15
C ALA A 29 -2.31 15.08 -8.39
N ALA A 30 -3.57 14.65 -8.32
CA ALA A 30 -4.29 14.08 -9.46
C ALA A 30 -4.46 15.10 -10.59
N LEU A 31 -4.98 16.30 -10.29
CA LEU A 31 -5.17 17.34 -11.30
C LEU A 31 -3.85 17.77 -11.93
N THR A 32 -2.82 17.99 -11.12
CA THR A 32 -1.49 18.40 -11.60
C THR A 32 -0.89 17.34 -12.51
N ALA A 33 -0.93 16.07 -12.12
CA ALA A 33 -0.41 14.97 -12.94
C ALA A 33 -1.21 14.79 -14.24
N PHE A 34 -2.53 14.93 -14.19
CA PHE A 34 -3.40 14.87 -15.37
C PHE A 34 -3.04 15.97 -16.37
N PHE A 35 -3.04 17.23 -15.95
CA PHE A 35 -2.75 18.34 -16.84
C PHE A 35 -1.31 18.32 -17.36
N LEU A 36 -0.32 17.95 -16.53
CA LEU A 36 1.05 17.76 -17.01
C LEU A 36 1.12 16.69 -18.10
N CYS A 37 0.45 15.56 -17.91
CA CYS A 37 0.43 14.47 -18.88
C CYS A 37 -0.24 14.90 -20.20
N VAL A 38 -1.37 15.61 -20.13
CA VAL A 38 -2.11 16.11 -21.31
C VAL A 38 -1.36 17.22 -22.04
N LEU A 39 -0.80 18.19 -21.32
CA LEU A 39 -0.12 19.35 -21.93
C LEU A 39 1.23 18.96 -22.55
N LEU A 40 2.00 18.09 -21.89
CA LEU A 40 3.29 17.63 -22.39
C LEU A 40 3.15 16.44 -23.36
N GLY A 41 1.99 15.77 -23.37
CA GLY A 41 1.73 14.57 -24.16
C GLY A 41 2.04 14.73 -25.64
N PRO A 42 1.48 15.72 -26.37
CA PRO A 42 1.75 15.90 -27.79
C PRO A 42 3.24 16.06 -28.11
N TRP A 43 3.99 16.75 -27.25
CA TRP A 43 5.45 16.90 -27.39
C TRP A 43 6.18 15.57 -27.17
N VAL A 44 5.84 14.83 -26.10
CA VAL A 44 6.45 13.52 -25.82
C VAL A 44 6.13 12.52 -26.93
N ILE A 45 4.87 12.44 -27.36
CA ILE A 45 4.42 11.55 -28.46
C ILE A 45 5.15 11.90 -29.75
N GLY A 46 5.32 13.18 -30.07
CA GLY A 46 6.12 13.63 -31.22
C GLY A 46 7.57 13.15 -31.15
N ARG A 47 8.21 13.25 -29.98
CA ARG A 47 9.57 12.75 -29.76
C ARG A 47 9.66 11.22 -29.86
N LEU A 48 8.72 10.50 -29.25
CA LEU A 48 8.66 9.04 -29.34
C LEU A 48 8.42 8.58 -30.77
N ARG A 49 7.60 9.31 -31.54
CA ARG A 49 7.37 9.05 -32.96
C ARG A 49 8.67 9.22 -33.76
N GLN A 50 9.44 10.28 -33.51
CA GLN A 50 10.76 10.48 -34.13
C GLN A 50 11.75 9.33 -33.80
N LEU A 51 11.73 8.82 -32.58
CA LEU A 51 12.52 7.65 -32.18
C LEU A 51 12.04 6.33 -32.83
N LYS A 52 10.76 6.26 -33.23
CA LYS A 52 10.11 5.10 -33.85
C LYS A 52 10.09 5.09 -35.37
N VAL A 53 10.44 6.19 -36.06
CA VAL A 53 10.45 6.24 -37.53
C VAL A 53 11.60 5.37 -38.06
N GLY A 54 11.33 4.06 -38.20
CA GLY A 54 12.30 3.10 -38.72
C GLY A 54 11.97 1.61 -38.53
N GLN A 55 10.76 1.23 -38.06
CA GLN A 55 10.41 -0.19 -37.93
C GLN A 55 10.01 -0.81 -39.29
N TYR A 56 10.82 -1.77 -39.72
CA TYR A 56 10.49 -2.77 -40.74
C TYR A 56 9.60 -3.84 -40.08
N ILE A 57 8.36 -4.01 -40.54
CA ILE A 57 7.46 -5.06 -40.04
C ILE A 57 7.91 -6.39 -40.66
N ARG A 58 8.49 -7.30 -39.85
CA ARG A 58 8.73 -8.68 -40.27
C ARG A 58 7.43 -9.48 -40.12
N GLN A 59 7.09 -10.24 -41.16
CA GLN A 59 5.99 -11.20 -41.20
C GLN A 59 6.39 -12.44 -40.38
N ASP A 60 5.92 -12.59 -39.13
CA ASP A 60 6.22 -13.82 -38.37
C ASP A 60 4.99 -14.47 -37.68
N HIS A 61 4.76 -15.72 -38.10
CA HIS A 61 4.19 -16.93 -37.48
C HIS A 61 2.74 -17.03 -36.94
N VAL A 62 1.99 -15.96 -36.71
CA VAL A 62 0.55 -16.09 -36.36
C VAL A 62 -0.29 -15.15 -37.21
N GLU A 63 -0.78 -15.68 -38.33
CA GLU A 63 -1.53 -14.95 -39.36
C GLU A 63 -2.76 -14.21 -38.78
N ASN A 64 -3.43 -14.83 -37.81
CA ASN A 64 -4.63 -14.28 -37.15
C ASN A 64 -4.33 -13.06 -36.26
N LEU A 65 -3.26 -13.08 -35.45
CA LEU A 65 -2.91 -11.94 -34.58
C LEU A 65 -2.38 -10.76 -35.41
N HIS A 66 -1.63 -11.07 -36.48
CA HIS A 66 -1.11 -10.04 -37.36
C HIS A 66 -2.24 -9.28 -38.07
N GLN A 67 -3.31 -9.96 -38.52
CA GLN A 67 -4.47 -9.29 -39.10
C GLN A 67 -5.18 -8.36 -38.12
N LEU A 68 -5.32 -8.77 -36.84
CA LEU A 68 -5.91 -7.94 -35.78
C LEU A 68 -5.11 -6.65 -35.51
N HIS A 69 -3.78 -6.69 -35.59
CA HIS A 69 -2.93 -5.54 -35.25
C HIS A 69 -2.44 -4.72 -36.47
N LYS A 70 -2.87 -5.05 -37.70
CA LYS A 70 -2.45 -4.32 -38.92
C LYS A 70 -2.82 -2.83 -38.90
N GLY A 71 -3.92 -2.45 -38.25
CA GLY A 71 -4.35 -1.05 -38.10
C GLY A 71 -3.53 -0.22 -37.11
N LYS A 72 -2.67 -0.86 -36.31
CA LYS A 72 -1.87 -0.23 -35.25
C LYS A 72 -0.46 0.19 -35.71
N ALA A 73 -0.19 0.15 -37.01
CA ALA A 73 1.10 0.49 -37.59
C ALA A 73 1.37 2.01 -37.50
N GLY A 74 2.46 2.39 -36.83
CA GLY A 74 2.91 3.79 -36.71
C GLY A 74 2.75 4.42 -35.33
N THR A 75 2.02 3.79 -34.41
CA THR A 75 1.85 4.29 -33.03
C THR A 75 3.13 4.09 -32.20
N PRO A 76 3.71 5.14 -31.59
CA PRO A 76 4.88 5.02 -30.71
C PRO A 76 4.60 4.16 -29.46
N THR A 77 5.66 3.60 -28.87
CA THR A 77 5.64 2.84 -27.61
C THR A 77 6.46 3.62 -26.58
N MET A 78 6.56 3.14 -25.34
CA MET A 78 7.19 3.82 -24.21
C MET A 78 6.39 5.00 -23.66
N GLY A 79 5.09 5.04 -23.93
CA GLY A 79 4.18 6.05 -23.37
C GLY A 79 4.14 6.05 -21.84
N GLY A 80 4.53 4.95 -21.20
CA GLY A 80 4.72 4.88 -19.74
C GLY A 80 5.64 5.95 -19.15
N VAL A 81 6.57 6.50 -19.95
CA VAL A 81 7.41 7.64 -19.52
C VAL A 81 6.55 8.85 -19.15
N MET A 82 5.43 9.08 -19.85
CA MET A 82 4.50 10.17 -19.55
C MET A 82 3.85 9.98 -18.17
N ILE A 83 3.47 8.74 -17.83
CA ILE A 83 2.87 8.41 -16.54
C ILE A 83 3.88 8.67 -15.42
N VAL A 84 5.08 8.09 -15.53
CA VAL A 84 6.11 8.18 -14.49
C VAL A 84 6.57 9.63 -14.30
N ALA A 85 6.85 10.37 -15.38
CA ALA A 85 7.30 11.76 -15.29
C ALA A 85 6.24 12.67 -14.68
N SER A 86 4.98 12.57 -15.14
CA SER A 86 3.89 13.42 -14.63
C SER A 86 3.59 13.13 -13.16
N MET A 87 3.64 11.86 -12.76
CA MET A 87 3.52 11.45 -11.36
C MET A 87 4.64 12.05 -10.50
N LEU A 88 5.90 11.92 -10.90
CA LEU A 88 7.04 12.42 -10.12
C LEU A 88 7.01 13.93 -9.94
N VAL A 89 6.75 14.69 -11.01
CA VAL A 89 6.65 16.16 -10.94
C VAL A 89 5.49 16.56 -10.02
N SER A 90 4.35 15.86 -10.13
CA SER A 90 3.21 16.11 -9.24
C SER A 90 3.54 15.80 -7.77
N LEU A 91 4.22 14.69 -7.49
CA LEU A 91 4.64 14.35 -6.12
C LEU A 91 5.71 15.29 -5.58
N PHE A 92 6.54 15.87 -6.43
CA PHE A 92 7.48 16.89 -6.01
C PHE A 92 6.75 18.13 -5.45
N ILE A 93 5.62 18.47 -6.06
CA ILE A 93 4.77 19.57 -5.64
C ILE A 93 3.99 19.17 -4.38
N TRP A 94 3.24 18.07 -4.43
CA TRP A 94 2.20 17.75 -3.44
C TRP A 94 2.62 16.77 -2.35
N GLY A 95 3.67 15.98 -2.56
CA GLY A 95 4.15 14.97 -1.63
C GLY A 95 4.89 15.53 -0.42
N ARG A 96 4.89 14.78 0.68
CA ARG A 96 5.63 15.09 1.91
C ARG A 96 6.90 14.26 1.97
N PHE A 97 8.05 14.88 1.74
CA PHE A 97 9.34 14.19 1.65
C PHE A 97 9.88 13.64 2.97
N SER A 98 9.31 14.02 4.11
CA SER A 98 9.65 13.40 5.39
C SER A 98 9.02 12.01 5.57
N ASN A 99 8.11 11.59 4.70
CA ASN A 99 7.44 10.30 4.79
C ASN A 99 8.18 9.23 3.99
N ARG A 100 8.57 8.14 4.65
CA ARG A 100 9.34 7.06 4.00
C ARG A 100 8.52 6.25 3.00
N MET A 101 7.23 6.05 3.24
CA MET A 101 6.36 5.26 2.34
C MET A 101 6.24 5.90 0.96
N LEU A 102 6.17 7.23 0.89
CA LEU A 102 6.18 7.96 -0.38
C LEU A 102 7.42 7.64 -1.20
N TRP A 103 8.60 7.70 -0.57
CA TRP A 103 9.87 7.41 -1.23
C TRP A 103 9.98 5.96 -1.65
N ILE A 104 9.57 5.01 -0.80
CA ILE A 104 9.59 3.58 -1.14
C ILE A 104 8.69 3.31 -2.34
N ALA A 105 7.46 3.82 -2.33
CA ALA A 105 6.52 3.63 -3.46
C ALA A 105 7.06 4.27 -4.76
N ALA A 106 7.58 5.49 -4.69
CA ALA A 106 8.17 6.17 -5.84
C ALA A 106 9.42 5.43 -6.36
N ALA A 107 10.28 4.92 -5.48
CA ALA A 107 11.45 4.13 -5.84
C ALA A 107 11.05 2.84 -6.55
N VAL A 108 10.04 2.11 -6.05
CA VAL A 108 9.55 0.89 -6.72
C VAL A 108 9.03 1.19 -8.13
N VAL A 109 8.25 2.26 -8.30
CA VAL A 109 7.77 2.69 -9.63
C VAL A 109 8.93 3.06 -10.55
N LEU A 110 9.93 3.78 -10.04
CA LEU A 110 11.12 4.15 -10.80
C LEU A 110 11.95 2.95 -11.23
N PHE A 111 12.22 2.01 -10.31
CA PHE A 111 12.98 0.79 -10.63
C PHE A 111 12.24 -0.08 -11.65
N MET A 112 10.95 -0.31 -11.46
CA MET A 112 10.14 -1.10 -12.40
C MET A 112 9.99 -0.41 -13.75
N GLY A 113 9.75 0.90 -13.74
CA GLY A 113 9.71 1.73 -14.94
C GLY A 113 11.05 1.72 -15.69
N ALA A 114 12.17 1.74 -14.97
CA ALA A 114 13.50 1.63 -15.57
C ALA A 114 13.75 0.26 -16.21
N VAL A 115 13.35 -0.85 -15.56
CA VAL A 115 13.42 -2.19 -16.16
C VAL A 115 12.62 -2.24 -17.46
N GLY A 116 11.41 -1.68 -17.46
CA GLY A 116 10.55 -1.63 -18.64
C GLY A 116 11.08 -0.70 -19.73
N PHE A 117 11.64 0.44 -19.35
CA PHE A 117 12.28 1.39 -20.26
C PHE A 117 13.49 0.78 -20.96
N VAL A 118 14.35 0.08 -20.22
CA VAL A 118 15.50 -0.63 -20.79
C VAL A 118 15.03 -1.69 -21.78
N ASP A 119 13.98 -2.45 -21.44
CA ASP A 119 13.39 -3.44 -22.33
C ASP A 119 12.88 -2.82 -23.63
N ASP A 120 12.02 -1.80 -23.53
CA ASP A 120 11.46 -1.11 -24.69
C ASP A 120 12.54 -0.44 -25.54
N TYR A 121 13.54 0.19 -24.92
CA TYR A 121 14.65 0.82 -25.62
C TYR A 121 15.50 -0.20 -26.38
N ILE A 122 15.75 -1.38 -25.80
CA ILE A 122 16.46 -2.47 -26.49
C ILE A 122 15.64 -2.99 -27.69
N LYS A 123 14.32 -3.17 -27.53
CA LYS A 123 13.41 -3.56 -28.64
C LYS A 123 13.50 -2.56 -29.80
N LEU A 124 13.53 -1.26 -29.49
CA LEU A 124 13.69 -0.20 -30.50
C LEU A 124 15.07 -0.23 -31.16
N LYS A 125 16.15 -0.28 -30.38
CA LYS A 125 17.53 -0.23 -30.88
C LYS A 125 17.87 -1.44 -31.75
N ARG A 126 17.40 -2.64 -31.39
CA ARG A 126 17.69 -3.89 -32.11
C ARG A 126 16.80 -4.10 -33.34
N LYS A 127 15.78 -3.27 -33.56
CA LYS A 127 14.78 -3.42 -34.64
C LYS A 127 14.17 -4.84 -34.72
N HIS A 128 14.05 -5.51 -33.58
CA HIS A 128 13.44 -6.82 -33.45
C HIS A 128 12.51 -6.82 -32.24
N ASN A 129 11.46 -7.64 -32.27
CA ASN A 129 10.49 -7.74 -31.16
C ASN A 129 11.07 -8.37 -29.88
N ALA A 130 12.35 -8.80 -29.91
CA ALA A 130 13.02 -9.41 -28.78
C ALA A 130 13.71 -8.31 -27.93
N GLY A 131 13.12 -8.01 -26.78
CA GLY A 131 13.68 -7.09 -25.78
C GLY A 131 14.78 -7.72 -24.93
N LEU A 132 14.77 -7.41 -23.64
CA LEU A 132 15.53 -8.15 -22.64
C LEU A 132 15.18 -9.63 -22.71
N SER A 133 16.14 -10.48 -22.36
CA SER A 133 15.81 -11.87 -22.10
C SER A 133 14.82 -11.95 -20.95
N ALA A 134 13.89 -12.92 -20.99
CA ALA A 134 12.96 -13.14 -19.89
C ALA A 134 13.70 -13.20 -18.55
N ARG A 135 14.85 -13.89 -18.50
CA ARG A 135 15.72 -13.95 -17.31
C ARG A 135 16.13 -12.56 -16.81
N ALA A 136 16.62 -11.68 -17.66
CA ALA A 136 17.05 -10.34 -17.25
C ALA A 136 15.88 -9.47 -16.75
N LYS A 137 14.71 -9.55 -17.40
CA LYS A 137 13.49 -8.86 -16.94
C LYS A 137 13.05 -9.36 -15.57
N PHE A 138 13.01 -10.68 -15.37
CA PHE A 138 12.73 -11.30 -14.06
C PHE A 138 13.79 -10.93 -13.01
N THR A 139 15.08 -10.84 -13.36
CA THR A 139 16.13 -10.42 -12.43
C THR A 139 15.87 -9.03 -11.87
N GLY A 140 15.50 -8.06 -12.73
CA GLY A 140 15.17 -6.70 -12.27
C GLY A 140 13.95 -6.66 -11.34
N GLN A 141 12.92 -7.46 -11.65
CA GLN A 141 11.72 -7.57 -10.81
C GLN A 141 12.01 -8.22 -9.45
N ILE A 142 12.75 -9.35 -9.46
CA ILE A 142 13.16 -10.07 -8.25
C ILE A 142 14.07 -9.18 -7.39
N PHE A 143 15.01 -8.47 -8.01
CA PHE A 143 15.91 -7.56 -7.30
C PHE A 143 15.15 -6.46 -6.57
N THR A 144 14.17 -5.84 -7.23
CA THR A 144 13.33 -4.81 -6.59
C THR A 144 12.50 -5.40 -5.46
N GLY A 145 11.90 -6.58 -5.65
CA GLY A 145 11.17 -7.29 -4.61
C GLY A 145 12.06 -7.69 -3.42
N LEU A 146 13.31 -8.09 -3.68
CA LEU A 146 14.29 -8.43 -2.66
C LEU A 146 14.67 -7.21 -1.82
N LEU A 147 15.00 -6.09 -2.47
CA LEU A 147 15.32 -4.83 -1.78
C LEU A 147 14.14 -4.34 -0.92
N LEU A 148 12.93 -4.34 -1.50
CA LEU A 148 11.72 -3.96 -0.77
C LEU A 148 11.45 -4.91 0.41
N GLY A 149 11.57 -6.22 0.19
CA GLY A 149 11.36 -7.24 1.22
C GLY A 149 12.32 -7.11 2.38
N ILE A 150 13.63 -6.98 2.09
CA ILE A 150 14.67 -6.73 3.11
C ILE A 150 14.35 -5.44 3.86
N TYR A 151 14.11 -4.34 3.13
CA TYR A 151 13.81 -3.05 3.76
C TYR A 151 12.63 -3.18 4.71
N LEU A 152 11.53 -3.78 4.25
CA LEU A 152 10.36 -3.99 5.08
C LEU A 152 10.77 -4.77 6.33
N VAL A 153 11.35 -5.98 6.21
CA VAL A 153 11.68 -6.85 7.36
C VAL A 153 12.45 -6.11 8.47
N TYR A 154 13.38 -5.22 8.11
CA TYR A 154 14.19 -4.49 9.07
C TYR A 154 13.62 -3.12 9.48
N ASN A 155 12.63 -2.59 8.77
CA ASN A 155 12.06 -1.26 9.02
C ASN A 155 10.54 -1.35 9.16
N PRO A 156 10.02 -1.54 10.39
CA PRO A 156 8.60 -1.76 10.57
C PRO A 156 7.75 -0.57 10.16
N ILE A 157 6.78 -0.83 9.29
CA ILE A 157 5.83 0.16 8.75
C ILE A 157 4.52 0.23 9.53
N THR A 158 4.20 -0.82 10.30
CA THR A 158 3.05 -0.88 11.20
C THR A 158 3.47 -0.46 12.59
N VAL A 159 2.63 0.32 13.25
CA VAL A 159 2.73 0.48 14.69
C VAL A 159 1.77 -0.54 15.30
N SER A 160 2.28 -1.47 16.12
CA SER A 160 1.41 -2.38 16.88
C SER A 160 0.43 -1.56 17.75
N ALA A 161 -0.71 -2.17 18.11
CA ALA A 161 -1.73 -1.54 18.95
C ALA A 161 -1.06 -0.82 20.13
N SER A 162 -1.13 0.50 20.11
CA SER A 162 -0.37 1.34 21.06
C SER A 162 -1.25 1.79 22.21
N PHE A 163 -2.58 1.81 22.05
CA PHE A 163 -3.54 2.15 23.09
C PHE A 163 -4.23 0.91 23.64
N VAL A 164 -4.67 0.99 24.89
CA VAL A 164 -5.52 0.01 25.57
C VAL A 164 -6.97 0.28 25.16
N TYR A 165 -7.64 -0.74 24.63
CA TYR A 165 -9.06 -0.73 24.30
C TYR A 165 -9.85 -1.60 25.30
N PRO A 166 -11.20 -1.48 25.35
CA PRO A 166 -12.02 -2.30 26.26
C PRO A 166 -11.79 -3.81 26.11
N ARG A 167 -11.56 -4.28 24.88
CA ARG A 167 -11.24 -5.69 24.60
C ARG A 167 -9.87 -6.15 25.10
N ASP A 168 -8.96 -5.21 25.35
CA ASP A 168 -7.61 -5.51 25.79
C ASP A 168 -7.56 -5.60 27.33
N VAL A 169 -8.63 -5.26 28.04
CA VAL A 169 -8.76 -5.49 29.48
C VAL A 169 -9.48 -6.82 29.67
N ILE A 170 -8.72 -7.84 30.05
CA ILE A 170 -9.20 -9.23 30.22
C ILE A 170 -9.79 -9.48 31.60
N ASP A 171 -9.35 -8.71 32.60
CA ASP A 171 -9.87 -8.76 33.96
C ASP A 171 -9.87 -7.34 34.55
N TRP A 172 -11.07 -6.78 34.72
CA TRP A 172 -11.26 -5.43 35.25
C TRP A 172 -10.95 -5.36 36.75
N THR A 173 -11.36 -6.38 37.51
CA THR A 173 -11.13 -6.43 38.95
C THR A 173 -9.64 -6.50 39.26
N ALA A 174 -8.89 -7.34 38.53
CA ALA A 174 -7.45 -7.42 38.69
C ALA A 174 -6.73 -6.10 38.33
N LEU A 175 -7.23 -5.35 37.33
CA LEU A 175 -6.68 -4.05 36.96
C LEU A 175 -6.91 -3.02 38.08
N GLU A 176 -8.14 -2.96 38.59
CA GLU A 176 -8.56 -2.06 39.67
C GLU A 176 -7.76 -2.33 40.95
N ASP A 177 -7.74 -3.58 41.43
CA ASP A 177 -7.07 -4.00 42.65
C ASP A 177 -5.57 -3.67 42.61
N THR A 178 -4.92 -3.92 41.47
CA THR A 178 -3.49 -3.65 41.31
C THR A 178 -3.20 -2.15 41.28
N LEU A 179 -4.02 -1.35 40.59
CA LEU A 179 -3.83 0.10 40.51
C LEU A 179 -4.07 0.79 41.85
N ILE A 180 -5.19 0.48 42.51
CA ILE A 180 -5.56 1.07 43.80
C ILE A 180 -4.58 0.61 44.88
N GLY A 181 -4.33 -0.70 44.97
CA GLY A 181 -3.40 -1.26 45.96
C GLY A 181 -1.97 -0.72 45.81
N ALA A 182 -1.50 -0.48 44.58
CA ALA A 182 -0.20 0.16 44.34
C ALA A 182 -0.20 1.66 44.67
N GLY A 183 -1.33 2.35 44.51
CA GLY A 183 -1.51 3.73 44.94
C GLY A 183 -1.41 3.90 46.46
N GLU A 184 -1.97 2.96 47.21
CA GLU A 184 -1.96 2.96 48.68
C GLU A 184 -0.64 2.49 49.28
N SER A 185 -0.11 1.37 48.78
CA SER A 185 1.08 0.71 49.35
C SER A 185 2.40 1.16 48.73
N GLY A 186 2.36 1.82 47.56
CA GLY A 186 3.54 2.12 46.75
C GLY A 186 4.17 0.88 46.09
N SER A 187 3.55 -0.30 46.18
CA SER A 187 4.08 -1.57 45.68
C SER A 187 3.05 -2.31 44.79
N PRO A 188 3.47 -2.89 43.64
CA PRO A 188 4.82 -2.85 43.09
C PRO A 188 5.18 -1.45 42.52
N PRO A 189 6.47 -1.03 42.58
CA PRO A 189 6.88 0.33 42.22
C PRO A 189 6.48 0.77 40.81
N ALA A 190 6.49 -0.15 39.85
CA ALA A 190 6.07 0.09 38.48
C ALA A 190 4.57 0.41 38.37
N ALA A 191 3.70 -0.31 39.10
CA ALA A 191 2.27 -0.01 39.17
C ALA A 191 2.00 1.32 39.88
N ALA A 192 2.74 1.59 40.97
CA ALA A 192 2.63 2.85 41.70
C ALA A 192 3.01 4.06 40.83
N LYS A 193 4.02 3.90 39.95
CA LYS A 193 4.37 4.92 38.96
C LYS A 193 3.24 5.18 37.96
N ILE A 194 2.59 4.12 37.46
CA ILE A 194 1.42 4.23 36.56
C ILE A 194 0.27 4.95 37.27
N TRP A 195 -0.01 4.60 38.53
CA TRP A 195 -1.03 5.26 39.35
C TRP A 195 -0.77 6.76 39.52
N ARG A 196 0.49 7.17 39.78
CA ARG A 196 0.85 8.59 39.93
C ARG A 196 0.68 9.41 38.66
N LEU A 197 0.87 8.79 37.50
CA LEU A 197 0.66 9.44 36.19
C LEU A 197 -0.81 9.41 35.75
N PHE A 198 -1.64 8.63 36.44
CA PHE A 198 -3.06 8.49 36.13
C PHE A 198 -3.79 9.81 36.42
N PRO A 199 -4.62 10.32 35.49
CA PRO A 199 -5.42 11.52 35.72
C PRO A 199 -6.27 11.44 36.99
N GLU A 200 -6.45 12.57 37.69
CA GLU A 200 -7.20 12.63 38.96
C GLU A 200 -8.65 12.15 38.79
N ASP A 201 -9.34 12.64 37.78
CA ASP A 201 -10.69 12.24 37.41
C ASP A 201 -10.81 10.72 37.19
N ALA A 202 -9.84 10.12 36.51
CA ALA A 202 -9.82 8.69 36.27
C ALA A 202 -9.50 7.86 37.54
N ARG A 203 -8.73 8.42 38.48
CA ARG A 203 -8.47 7.79 39.80
C ARG A 203 -9.72 7.80 40.68
N ASP A 204 -10.46 8.90 40.69
CA ASP A 204 -11.70 9.03 41.45
C ASP A 204 -12.74 8.00 40.97
N ILE A 205 -12.90 7.87 39.65
CA ILE A 205 -13.79 6.87 39.02
C ILE A 205 -13.38 5.44 39.39
N LEU A 206 -12.07 5.14 39.38
CA LEU A 206 -11.56 3.82 39.78
C LEU A 206 -11.89 3.51 41.25
N GLN A 207 -11.67 4.46 42.15
CA GLN A 207 -11.93 4.29 43.58
C GLN A 207 -13.43 4.13 43.86
N GLU A 208 -14.27 4.94 43.21
CA GLU A 208 -15.72 4.86 43.36
C GLU A 208 -16.28 3.53 42.80
N GLY A 209 -15.83 3.11 41.62
CA GLY A 209 -16.21 1.84 41.02
C GLY A 209 -15.82 0.63 41.88
N HIS A 210 -14.62 0.67 42.48
CA HIS A 210 -14.14 -0.37 43.39
C HIS A 210 -15.01 -0.49 44.66
N LEU A 211 -15.39 0.66 45.27
CA LEU A 211 -16.29 0.68 46.43
C LEU A 211 -17.68 0.12 46.12
N GLN A 212 -18.18 0.33 44.90
CA GLN A 212 -19.50 -0.14 44.47
C GLN A 212 -19.49 -1.62 44.03
N GLY A 213 -18.32 -2.26 43.91
CA GLY A 213 -18.16 -3.64 43.44
C GLY A 213 -18.61 -3.88 41.99
N ARG A 214 -18.87 -2.80 41.23
CA ARG A 214 -19.23 -2.82 39.81
C ARG A 214 -18.92 -1.47 39.17
N MET A 215 -18.41 -1.47 37.95
CA MET A 215 -18.11 -0.26 37.18
C MET A 215 -18.99 -0.19 35.93
N ALA A 216 -19.62 0.97 35.68
CA ALA A 216 -20.43 1.17 34.47
C ALA A 216 -19.56 1.21 33.20
N GLU A 217 -20.16 1.00 32.03
CA GLU A 217 -19.41 1.00 30.76
C GLU A 217 -18.83 2.39 30.42
N GLU A 218 -19.53 3.47 30.81
CA GLU A 218 -19.07 4.85 30.65
C GLU A 218 -17.83 5.13 31.51
N ASP A 219 -17.84 4.69 32.76
CA ASP A 219 -16.73 4.79 33.70
C ASP A 219 -15.51 4.02 33.21
N ARG A 220 -15.70 2.78 32.70
CA ARG A 220 -14.64 1.98 32.08
C ARG A 220 -13.97 2.72 30.91
N ASN A 221 -14.75 3.43 30.10
CA ASN A 221 -14.19 4.20 28.99
C ASN A 221 -13.36 5.39 29.50
N ALA A 222 -13.78 6.07 30.56
CA ALA A 222 -13.01 7.16 31.18
C ALA A 222 -11.69 6.64 31.78
N VAL A 223 -11.72 5.51 32.49
CA VAL A 223 -10.52 4.84 33.02
C VAL A 223 -9.56 4.47 31.88
N LEU A 224 -10.06 3.94 30.76
CA LEU A 224 -9.23 3.64 29.59
C LEU A 224 -8.64 4.89 28.94
N MET A 225 -9.37 6.02 28.93
CA MET A 225 -8.81 7.29 28.47
C MET A 225 -7.65 7.74 29.37
N GLY A 226 -7.80 7.60 30.69
CA GLY A 226 -6.73 7.86 31.66
C GLY A 226 -5.52 6.95 31.47
N LEU A 227 -5.73 5.64 31.30
CA LEU A 227 -4.63 4.72 31.02
C LEU A 227 -3.93 5.08 29.71
N ASN A 228 -4.70 5.46 28.68
CA ASN A 228 -4.14 5.89 27.39
C ASN A 228 -3.44 7.26 27.43
N SER A 229 -3.74 8.13 28.41
CA SER A 229 -2.96 9.34 28.63
C SER A 229 -1.61 9.01 29.27
N VAL A 230 -1.57 8.09 30.23
CA VAL A 230 -0.30 7.56 30.79
C VAL A 230 0.59 6.99 29.70
N LEU A 231 0.01 6.28 28.73
CA LEU A 231 0.77 5.74 27.60
C LEU A 231 1.48 6.83 26.77
N ARG A 232 1.03 8.08 26.79
CA ARG A 232 1.68 9.18 26.06
C ARG A 232 2.82 9.84 26.84
N ASP A 233 2.94 9.54 28.13
CA ASP A 233 3.86 10.21 29.03
C ASP A 233 5.30 9.67 28.87
N ARG A 234 6.24 10.54 28.50
CA ARG A 234 7.66 10.18 28.29
C ARG A 234 8.38 9.84 29.61
N SER A 235 7.82 10.22 30.76
CA SER A 235 8.38 9.98 32.08
C SER A 235 7.96 8.66 32.71
N LEU A 236 7.15 7.84 32.00
CA LEU A 236 6.70 6.56 32.53
C LEU A 236 7.87 5.59 32.78
N TYR A 237 8.79 5.46 31.83
CA TYR A 237 9.90 4.52 31.94
C TYR A 237 11.04 5.07 32.81
N GLU A 238 11.38 4.31 33.85
CA GLU A 238 12.57 4.52 34.67
C GLU A 238 13.28 3.17 34.86
N ALA A 239 14.56 3.08 34.48
CA ALA A 239 15.29 1.80 34.48
C ALA A 239 15.31 1.09 35.84
N ALA A 240 15.23 1.84 36.95
CA ALA A 240 15.17 1.30 38.31
C ALA A 240 13.86 0.56 38.63
N LEU A 241 12.76 0.89 37.94
CA LEU A 241 11.43 0.34 38.21
C LEU A 241 11.11 -0.92 37.40
N TRP A 242 11.83 -1.14 36.29
CA TRP A 242 11.64 -2.29 35.39
C TRP A 242 12.96 -3.05 35.16
N PRO A 243 13.19 -4.19 35.82
CA PRO A 243 14.39 -4.99 35.59
C PRO A 243 14.41 -5.56 34.16
N GLU A 244 15.59 -5.58 33.52
CA GLU A 244 15.74 -6.03 32.11
C GLU A 244 15.21 -7.45 31.86
N ALA A 245 15.31 -8.34 32.85
CA ALA A 245 14.82 -9.72 32.76
C ALA A 245 13.28 -9.82 32.61
N ALA A 246 12.53 -8.77 32.93
CA ALA A 246 11.07 -8.72 32.82
C ALA A 246 10.57 -8.09 31.50
N LEU A 247 11.48 -7.64 30.62
CA LEU A 247 11.11 -6.87 29.43
C LEU A 247 11.08 -7.74 28.17
N LYS A 248 10.02 -7.57 27.36
CA LYS A 248 9.87 -8.26 26.07
C LYS A 248 10.99 -7.82 25.08
N PRO A 249 11.44 -8.67 24.15
CA PRO A 249 12.51 -8.33 23.20
C PRO A 249 12.26 -7.05 22.38
N GLU A 250 11.01 -6.77 22.01
CA GLU A 250 10.59 -5.55 21.31
C GLU A 250 10.85 -4.29 22.16
N LEU A 251 10.54 -4.36 23.45
CA LEU A 251 10.74 -3.25 24.40
C LEU A 251 12.24 -2.95 24.56
N THR A 252 13.07 -3.99 24.68
CA THR A 252 14.53 -3.85 24.77
C THR A 252 15.11 -3.16 23.54
N SER A 253 14.68 -3.55 22.34
CA SER A 253 15.12 -2.92 21.08
C SER A 253 14.75 -1.44 20.99
N LEU A 254 13.54 -1.08 21.45
CA LEU A 254 13.09 0.32 21.47
C LEU A 254 13.87 1.16 22.49
N LEU A 255 14.12 0.62 23.68
CA LEU A 255 14.87 1.31 24.73
C LEU A 255 16.34 1.52 24.36
N GLN A 256 16.97 0.59 23.65
CA GLN A 256 18.35 0.72 23.16
C GLN A 256 18.55 1.91 22.20
N ARG A 257 17.51 2.33 21.49
CA ARG A 257 17.55 3.53 20.63
C ARG A 257 17.53 4.84 21.43
N GLY A 258 17.17 4.78 22.72
CA GLY A 258 17.03 5.92 23.62
C GLY A 258 15.68 6.63 23.47
N LEU A 259 14.96 6.83 24.59
CA LEU A 259 13.63 7.46 24.64
C LEU A 259 13.57 8.87 24.00
N SER A 260 14.67 9.63 24.05
CA SER A 260 14.76 10.96 23.44
C SER A 260 14.73 10.94 21.92
N SER A 261 15.18 9.85 21.28
CA SER A 261 15.16 9.68 19.82
C SER A 261 13.83 9.13 19.30
N LEU A 262 12.99 8.61 20.19
CA LEU A 262 11.72 7.99 19.84
C LEU A 262 10.64 9.04 19.52
N GLY A 263 9.90 8.80 18.44
CA GLY A 263 8.69 9.55 18.11
C GLY A 263 7.55 9.28 19.10
N GLU A 264 6.53 10.14 19.15
CA GLU A 264 5.40 10.00 20.10
C GLU A 264 4.75 8.60 20.07
N ARG A 265 4.60 8.01 18.88
CA ARG A 265 4.00 6.67 18.75
C ARG A 265 4.87 5.55 19.29
N GLU A 266 6.18 5.69 19.18
CA GLU A 266 7.13 4.72 19.71
C GLU A 266 7.19 4.80 21.23
N VAL A 267 7.08 6.01 21.79
CA VAL A 267 6.88 6.21 23.24
C VAL A 267 5.61 5.51 23.70
N VAL A 268 4.48 5.71 23.01
CA VAL A 268 3.22 5.03 23.33
C VAL A 268 3.37 3.50 23.23
N ARG A 269 4.14 2.99 22.27
CA ARG A 269 4.43 1.55 22.16
C ARG A 269 5.28 1.03 23.33
N VAL A 270 6.36 1.74 23.68
CA VAL A 270 7.19 1.42 24.85
C VAL A 270 6.31 1.35 26.10
N ASN A 271 5.52 2.40 26.32
CA ASN A 271 4.65 2.49 27.49
C ASN A 271 3.57 1.40 27.49
N ARG A 272 3.03 1.02 26.32
CA ARG A 272 2.06 -0.08 26.22
C ARG A 272 2.68 -1.41 26.64
N LEU A 273 3.92 -1.68 26.22
CA LEU A 273 4.65 -2.88 26.62
C LEU A 273 4.97 -2.89 28.12
N LEU A 274 5.26 -1.72 28.71
CA LEU A 274 5.46 -1.58 30.15
C LEU A 274 4.16 -1.84 30.93
N VAL A 275 3.03 -1.30 30.49
CA VAL A 275 1.70 -1.56 31.09
C VAL A 275 1.37 -3.05 31.03
N GLU A 276 1.58 -3.72 29.90
CA GLU A 276 1.37 -5.17 29.80
C GLU A 276 2.25 -5.99 30.75
N ALA A 277 3.50 -5.57 30.96
CA ALA A 277 4.40 -6.23 31.89
C ALA A 277 3.97 -6.05 33.35
N VAL A 278 3.35 -4.92 33.69
CA VAL A 278 2.84 -4.63 35.03
C VAL A 278 1.51 -5.34 35.31
N PHE A 279 0.64 -5.47 34.31
CA PHE A 279 -0.71 -6.02 34.46
C PHE A 279 -0.94 -7.27 33.60
N PRO A 280 -0.15 -8.35 33.75
CA PRO A 280 -0.21 -9.51 32.85
C PRO A 280 -1.53 -10.30 32.96
N GLN A 281 -2.21 -10.22 34.10
CA GLN A 281 -3.51 -10.89 34.33
C GLN A 281 -4.71 -10.00 33.99
N ALA A 282 -4.49 -8.70 33.82
CA ALA A 282 -5.57 -7.72 33.66
C ALA A 282 -5.60 -7.09 32.26
N VAL A 283 -4.44 -6.95 31.62
CA VAL A 283 -4.28 -6.36 30.30
C VAL A 283 -3.70 -7.41 29.35
N ALA A 284 -4.46 -7.74 28.30
CA ALA A 284 -4.02 -8.65 27.24
C ALA A 284 -2.73 -8.16 26.61
N GLU A 285 -1.85 -9.11 26.28
CA GLU A 285 -0.69 -8.80 25.46
C GLU A 285 -1.12 -8.24 24.11
N SER A 286 -0.64 -7.04 23.77
CA SER A 286 -0.86 -6.50 22.44
C SER A 286 -0.10 -7.33 21.41
N MET A 287 -0.73 -7.54 20.26
CA MET A 287 -0.11 -8.34 19.20
C MET A 287 1.28 -7.81 18.85
N THR A 288 2.27 -8.69 18.98
CA THR A 288 3.65 -8.48 18.54
C THR A 288 3.66 -8.08 17.08
N SER A 289 4.46 -7.05 16.78
CA SER A 289 4.80 -6.53 15.45
C SER A 289 4.15 -7.29 14.30
N LEU A 290 3.08 -6.72 13.72
CA LEU A 290 2.39 -7.26 12.53
C LEU A 290 3.24 -7.19 11.25
N HIS A 291 4.51 -6.83 11.41
CA HIS A 291 5.35 -6.39 10.34
C HIS A 291 5.56 -7.48 9.27
N THR A 292 5.97 -8.67 9.67
CA THR A 292 6.15 -9.85 8.81
C THR A 292 4.98 -10.84 8.87
N LYS A 293 3.91 -10.45 9.55
CA LYS A 293 2.67 -11.22 9.65
C LYS A 293 1.71 -10.81 8.52
N ILE A 294 1.07 -11.80 7.91
CA ILE A 294 0.02 -11.58 6.90
C ILE A 294 -1.33 -11.85 7.55
N GLY A 295 -2.22 -10.86 7.54
CA GLY A 295 -3.60 -11.04 8.02
C GLY A 295 -4.45 -11.74 6.97
N ILE A 296 -5.21 -12.78 7.37
CA ILE A 296 -6.10 -13.51 6.47
C ILE A 296 -7.43 -12.75 6.31
N PRO A 297 -7.85 -12.37 5.09
CA PRO A 297 -9.15 -11.76 4.87
C PRO A 297 -10.29 -12.68 5.33
N GLY A 298 -11.26 -12.15 6.08
CA GLY A 298 -12.44 -12.91 6.52
C GLY A 298 -12.26 -13.65 7.86
N LEU A 299 -11.03 -13.74 8.38
CA LEU A 299 -10.74 -14.40 9.65
C LEU A 299 -10.11 -13.39 10.61
N LYS A 300 -10.91 -12.95 11.59
CA LYS A 300 -10.48 -12.07 12.68
C LYS A 300 -9.30 -12.69 13.41
N GLU A 301 -8.25 -11.91 13.60
CA GLU A 301 -7.08 -12.26 14.43
C GLU A 301 -6.21 -13.42 13.92
N VAL A 302 -6.47 -13.95 12.73
CA VAL A 302 -5.61 -14.98 12.13
C VAL A 302 -4.50 -14.33 11.32
N PHE A 303 -3.28 -14.47 11.84
CA PHE A 303 -2.06 -13.96 11.23
C PHE A 303 -1.12 -15.10 10.90
N ILE A 304 -0.59 -15.11 9.67
CA ILE A 304 0.44 -16.05 9.24
C ILE A 304 1.81 -15.38 9.46
N PRO A 305 2.63 -15.82 10.44
CA PRO A 305 3.95 -15.27 10.67
C PRO A 305 4.94 -15.82 9.64
N LEU A 306 5.42 -14.97 8.73
CA LEU A 306 6.42 -15.39 7.74
C LEU A 306 7.87 -15.14 8.18
N GLY A 307 8.11 -14.21 9.10
CA GLY A 307 9.47 -13.83 9.48
C GLY A 307 10.31 -13.44 8.27
N VAL A 308 11.49 -14.05 8.11
CA VAL A 308 12.39 -13.81 6.96
C VAL A 308 11.76 -14.27 5.63
N PHE A 309 10.86 -15.25 5.63
CA PHE A 309 10.16 -15.69 4.41
C PHE A 309 9.21 -14.62 3.85
N TYR A 310 8.95 -13.54 4.60
CA TYR A 310 8.22 -12.38 4.09
C TYR A 310 8.93 -11.77 2.87
N ILE A 311 10.27 -11.87 2.78
CA ILE A 311 11.05 -11.41 1.61
C ILE A 311 10.63 -12.17 0.35
N LEU A 312 10.51 -13.50 0.43
CA LEU A 312 10.07 -14.32 -0.70
C LEU A 312 8.64 -13.99 -1.10
N PHE A 313 7.78 -13.74 -0.12
CA PHE A 313 6.41 -13.31 -0.37
C PHE A 313 6.35 -11.96 -1.10
N VAL A 314 7.15 -10.97 -0.68
CA VAL A 314 7.25 -9.66 -1.36
C VAL A 314 7.74 -9.83 -2.80
N ILE A 315 8.78 -10.66 -3.02
CA ILE A 315 9.27 -10.97 -4.38
C ILE A 315 8.13 -11.57 -5.22
N LEU A 316 7.41 -12.56 -4.69
CA LEU A 316 6.30 -13.20 -5.37
C LEU A 316 5.22 -12.19 -5.75
N VAL A 317 4.81 -11.33 -4.82
CA VAL A 317 3.81 -10.27 -5.06
C VAL A 317 4.26 -9.35 -6.19
N MET A 318 5.48 -8.81 -6.10
CA MET A 318 6.02 -7.85 -7.07
C MET A 318 6.15 -8.46 -8.47
N VAL A 319 6.72 -9.66 -8.58
CA VAL A 319 6.87 -10.36 -9.86
C VAL A 319 5.50 -10.72 -10.44
N SER A 320 4.56 -11.20 -9.63
CA SER A 320 3.24 -11.63 -10.12
C SER A 320 2.44 -10.45 -10.67
N ILE A 321 2.31 -9.36 -9.91
CA ILE A 321 1.49 -8.22 -10.35
C ILE A 321 2.10 -7.47 -11.53
N THR A 322 3.42 -7.29 -11.57
CA THR A 322 4.09 -6.57 -12.67
C THR A 322 3.96 -7.32 -14.00
N ASN A 323 4.09 -8.64 -13.98
CA ASN A 323 3.85 -9.46 -15.18
C ASN A 323 2.37 -9.53 -15.52
N ALA A 324 1.46 -9.58 -14.55
CA ALA A 324 0.03 -9.58 -14.82
C ALA A 324 -0.42 -8.30 -15.55
N VAL A 325 0.04 -7.13 -15.10
CA VAL A 325 -0.22 -5.85 -15.79
C VAL A 325 0.40 -5.82 -17.18
N ASN A 326 1.63 -6.32 -17.33
CA ASN A 326 2.31 -6.41 -18.64
C ASN A 326 1.58 -7.33 -19.62
N LEU A 327 1.01 -8.45 -19.16
CA LEU A 327 0.21 -9.36 -19.98
C LEU A 327 -1.12 -8.73 -20.43
N THR A 328 -1.69 -7.81 -19.63
CA THR A 328 -2.95 -7.11 -19.95
C THR A 328 -2.75 -5.93 -20.90
N ASP A 329 -1.52 -5.46 -21.12
CA ASP A 329 -1.20 -4.35 -22.05
C ASP A 329 -1.19 -4.80 -23.52
N GLY A 330 -2.30 -5.41 -23.96
CA GLY A 330 -2.50 -5.91 -25.33
C GLY A 330 -3.51 -5.12 -26.16
N LEU A 331 -4.40 -4.36 -25.51
CA LEU A 331 -5.45 -3.56 -26.14
C LEU A 331 -5.40 -2.09 -25.70
N ASP A 332 -5.87 -1.22 -26.58
CA ASP A 332 -5.95 0.23 -26.40
C ASP A 332 -6.77 0.54 -25.13
N GLY A 333 -6.15 1.26 -24.19
CA GLY A 333 -6.75 1.66 -22.92
C GLY A 333 -6.95 0.54 -21.88
N LEU A 334 -6.72 -0.74 -22.22
CA LEU A 334 -7.06 -1.84 -21.33
C LEU A 334 -6.24 -1.84 -20.04
N ALA A 335 -4.92 -1.97 -20.12
CA ALA A 335 -4.06 -2.02 -18.94
C ALA A 335 -4.08 -0.72 -18.14
N ALA A 336 -4.11 0.44 -18.81
CA ALA A 336 -4.19 1.75 -18.15
C ALA A 336 -5.47 1.90 -17.33
N GLY A 337 -6.64 1.61 -17.92
CA GLY A 337 -7.91 1.77 -17.22
C GLY A 337 -8.10 0.77 -16.08
N VAL A 338 -7.72 -0.49 -16.27
CA VAL A 338 -7.75 -1.49 -15.18
C VAL A 338 -6.79 -1.07 -14.05
N SER A 339 -5.61 -0.55 -14.37
CA SER A 339 -4.65 -0.06 -13.37
C SER A 339 -5.21 1.11 -12.56
N ILE A 340 -5.86 2.08 -13.22
CA ILE A 340 -6.46 3.24 -12.57
C ILE A 340 -7.51 2.82 -11.53
N VAL A 341 -8.34 1.84 -11.87
CA VAL A 341 -9.35 1.31 -10.93
C VAL A 341 -8.67 0.67 -9.71
N SER A 342 -7.63 -0.16 -9.91
CA SER A 342 -6.88 -0.77 -8.80
C SER A 342 -6.15 0.28 -7.94
N ILE A 343 -5.55 1.29 -8.55
CA ILE A 343 -4.86 2.39 -7.87
C ILE A 343 -5.85 3.22 -7.05
N MET A 344 -7.03 3.51 -7.60
CA MET A 344 -8.09 4.22 -6.87
C MET A 344 -8.55 3.44 -5.64
N ALA A 345 -8.76 2.13 -5.77
CA ALA A 345 -9.12 1.27 -4.65
C ALA A 345 -8.04 1.27 -3.56
N PHE A 346 -6.77 1.06 -3.93
CA PHE A 346 -5.67 1.09 -2.97
C PHE A 346 -5.39 2.47 -2.39
N ALA A 347 -5.65 3.56 -3.12
CA ALA A 347 -5.57 4.91 -2.59
C ALA A 347 -6.64 5.12 -1.51
N GLY A 348 -7.88 4.66 -1.75
CA GLY A 348 -8.94 4.65 -0.75
C GLY A 348 -8.56 3.83 0.50
N VAL A 349 -8.01 2.64 0.30
CA VAL A 349 -7.48 1.81 1.38
C VAL A 349 -6.38 2.53 2.16
N ALA A 350 -5.41 3.15 1.47
CA ALA A 350 -4.33 3.92 2.08
C ALA A 350 -4.87 5.06 2.96
N TYR A 351 -5.90 5.77 2.49
CA TYR A 351 -6.58 6.79 3.28
C TYR A 351 -7.24 6.20 4.53
N ILE A 352 -7.98 5.11 4.38
CA ILE A 352 -8.66 4.40 5.49
C ILE A 352 -7.66 3.92 6.55
N VAL A 353 -6.61 3.22 6.16
CA VAL A 353 -5.64 2.65 7.13
C VAL A 353 -4.75 3.71 7.76
N SER A 354 -4.63 4.90 7.15
CA SER A 354 -3.89 6.03 7.72
C SER A 354 -4.65 6.79 8.81
N ARG A 355 -5.95 6.51 8.95
CA ARG A 355 -6.87 7.16 9.89
C ARG A 355 -7.22 6.23 11.05
N ALA A 356 -6.92 6.65 12.27
CA ALA A 356 -7.06 5.81 13.46
C ALA A 356 -8.53 5.44 13.77
N ASP A 357 -9.46 6.36 13.50
CA ASP A 357 -10.89 6.17 13.65
C ASP A 357 -11.43 5.10 12.69
N TRP A 358 -11.07 5.20 11.41
CA TRP A 358 -11.51 4.26 10.38
C TRP A 358 -10.84 2.89 10.50
N SER A 359 -9.53 2.85 10.76
CA SER A 359 -8.82 1.59 10.98
C SER A 359 -9.38 0.85 12.21
N ARG A 360 -9.78 1.58 13.25
CA ARG A 360 -10.46 1.01 14.42
C ARG A 360 -11.84 0.48 14.08
N TYR A 361 -12.67 1.24 13.37
CA TYR A 361 -14.03 0.83 13.00
C TYR A 361 -14.05 -0.42 12.11
N LEU A 362 -13.09 -0.53 11.19
CA LEU A 362 -12.99 -1.64 10.23
C LEU A 362 -12.06 -2.77 10.70
N PHE A 363 -11.51 -2.69 11.92
CA PHE A 363 -10.55 -3.67 12.44
C PHE A 363 -9.33 -3.88 11.51
N LEU A 364 -8.91 -2.82 10.82
CA LEU A 364 -7.76 -2.84 9.93
C LEU A 364 -6.48 -2.45 10.66
N THR A 365 -5.35 -3.00 10.21
CA THR A 365 -4.03 -2.58 10.67
C THR A 365 -3.84 -1.09 10.43
N TYR A 366 -3.59 -0.35 11.50
CA TYR A 366 -3.33 1.09 11.42
C TYR A 366 -1.94 1.36 10.86
N VAL A 367 -1.88 2.09 9.74
CA VAL A 367 -0.64 2.43 9.04
C VAL A 367 -0.62 3.94 8.79
N PRO A 368 -0.23 4.75 9.79
CA PRO A 368 -0.39 6.21 9.70
C PRO A 368 0.38 6.87 8.55
N GLU A 369 1.54 6.36 8.21
CA GLU A 369 2.35 6.88 7.10
C GLU A 369 1.73 6.61 5.73
N ALA A 370 0.71 5.73 5.64
CA ALA A 370 -0.01 5.45 4.40
C ALA A 370 -0.82 6.65 3.89
N SER A 371 -0.99 7.71 4.70
CA SER A 371 -1.63 8.95 4.26
C SER A 371 -0.93 9.57 3.05
N GLU A 372 0.39 9.40 2.91
CA GLU A 372 1.12 9.85 1.72
C GLU A 372 0.99 8.91 0.53
N LEU A 373 0.64 7.63 0.77
CA LEU A 373 0.27 6.71 -0.31
C LEU A 373 -1.07 7.09 -0.96
N PHE A 374 -1.95 7.79 -0.23
CA PHE A 374 -3.16 8.36 -0.82
C PHE A 374 -2.84 9.49 -1.81
N VAL A 375 -1.87 10.36 -1.47
CA VAL A 375 -1.39 11.42 -2.39
C VAL A 375 -0.65 10.81 -3.58
N PHE A 376 0.18 9.79 -3.34
CA PHE A 376 0.83 8.97 -4.38
C PHE A 376 -0.19 8.36 -5.35
N GLY A 377 -1.24 7.71 -4.82
CA GLY A 377 -2.34 7.16 -5.61
C GLY A 377 -3.09 8.23 -6.39
N GLY A 378 -3.28 9.42 -5.82
CA GLY A 378 -3.83 10.59 -6.52
C GLY A 378 -2.98 11.00 -7.72
N ALA A 379 -1.66 11.15 -7.55
CA ALA A 379 -0.75 11.48 -8.65
C ALA A 379 -0.79 10.43 -9.78
N LEU A 380 -0.79 9.15 -9.43
CA LEU A 380 -0.90 8.05 -10.40
C LEU A 380 -2.25 8.01 -11.10
N LEU A 381 -3.34 8.24 -10.37
CA LEU A 381 -4.70 8.36 -10.94
C LEU A 381 -4.73 9.46 -11.99
N GLY A 382 -4.21 10.65 -11.66
CA GLY A 382 -4.12 11.78 -12.58
C GLY A 382 -3.27 11.48 -13.81
N ALA A 383 -2.06 10.97 -13.62
CA ALA A 383 -1.13 10.62 -14.68
C ALA A 383 -1.72 9.53 -15.61
N GLY A 384 -2.38 8.52 -15.03
CA GLY A 384 -3.05 7.45 -15.75
C GLY A 384 -4.23 7.94 -16.58
N LEU A 385 -5.09 8.81 -16.02
CA LEU A 385 -6.19 9.43 -16.76
C LEU A 385 -5.68 10.31 -17.89
N GLY A 386 -4.61 11.07 -17.66
CA GLY A 386 -3.97 11.88 -18.70
C GLY A 386 -3.32 11.03 -19.79
N PHE A 387 -2.79 9.86 -19.45
CA PHE A 387 -2.27 8.91 -20.44
C PHE A 387 -3.40 8.25 -21.24
N LEU A 388 -4.50 7.86 -20.59
CA LEU A 388 -5.70 7.33 -21.25
C LEU A 388 -6.26 8.30 -22.29
N TRP A 389 -6.13 9.61 -22.09
CA TRP A 389 -6.52 10.62 -23.07
C TRP A 389 -5.94 10.34 -24.47
N PHE A 390 -4.70 9.82 -24.54
CA PHE A 390 -4.02 9.48 -25.80
C PHE A 390 -3.99 7.97 -26.11
N ASN A 391 -4.28 7.12 -25.12
CA ASN A 391 -4.18 5.67 -25.25
C ASN A 391 -5.53 4.98 -25.46
N CYS A 392 -6.65 5.65 -25.18
CA CYS A 392 -7.98 5.19 -25.55
C CYS A 392 -8.08 4.96 -27.07
N HIS A 393 -8.89 3.99 -27.47
CA HIS A 393 -8.99 3.61 -28.88
C HIS A 393 -9.59 4.73 -29.75
N PRO A 394 -8.99 5.02 -30.93
CA PRO A 394 -7.72 4.48 -31.45
C PRO A 394 -6.48 5.11 -30.77
N ALA A 395 -5.53 4.28 -30.31
CA ALA A 395 -4.38 4.77 -29.53
C ALA A 395 -3.36 5.60 -30.35
N GLU A 396 -2.99 6.76 -29.83
CA GLU A 396 -1.90 7.63 -30.32
C GLU A 396 -0.52 7.27 -29.75
N VAL A 397 -0.50 6.55 -28.62
CA VAL A 397 0.71 6.04 -27.97
C VAL A 397 0.42 4.75 -27.19
N PHE A 398 1.34 3.79 -27.25
CA PHE A 398 1.30 2.57 -26.43
C PHE A 398 2.11 2.72 -25.15
N MET A 399 1.61 2.09 -24.09
CA MET A 399 2.20 2.18 -22.76
C MET A 399 3.61 1.56 -22.73
N GLY A 400 3.75 0.36 -23.30
CA GLY A 400 4.99 -0.39 -23.35
C GLY A 400 5.35 -1.03 -22.01
N ASP A 401 6.48 -1.74 -21.99
CA ASP A 401 6.97 -2.38 -20.77
C ASP A 401 7.30 -1.33 -19.69
N THR A 402 7.72 -0.13 -20.11
CA THR A 402 7.97 1.03 -19.24
C THR A 402 6.79 1.34 -18.33
N GLY A 403 5.58 1.46 -18.89
CA GLY A 403 4.41 1.85 -18.10
C GLY A 403 3.77 0.67 -17.39
N SER A 404 3.69 -0.47 -18.06
CA SER A 404 3.04 -1.67 -17.52
C SER A 404 3.75 -2.20 -16.26
N LEU A 405 5.10 -2.28 -16.27
CA LEU A 405 5.87 -2.64 -15.08
C LEU A 405 5.80 -1.56 -14.00
N ALA A 406 5.86 -0.28 -14.36
CA ALA A 406 5.73 0.83 -13.41
C ALA A 406 4.39 0.80 -12.66
N LEU A 407 3.27 0.62 -13.37
CA LEU A 407 1.93 0.54 -12.80
C LEU A 407 1.73 -0.73 -11.97
N GLY A 408 2.20 -1.88 -12.46
CA GLY A 408 2.20 -3.10 -11.65
C GLY A 408 3.03 -2.95 -10.38
N GLY A 409 4.19 -2.29 -10.49
CA GLY A 409 5.05 -1.96 -9.36
C GLY A 409 4.37 -1.06 -8.33
N ALA A 410 3.64 -0.04 -8.79
CA ALA A 410 2.84 0.83 -7.94
C ALA A 410 1.75 0.06 -7.19
N ILE A 411 0.95 -0.75 -7.90
CA ILE A 411 -0.14 -1.53 -7.30
C ILE A 411 0.41 -2.52 -6.26
N GLY A 412 1.50 -3.23 -6.59
CA GLY A 412 2.18 -4.13 -5.66
C GLY A 412 2.73 -3.40 -4.44
N ALA A 413 3.41 -2.26 -4.63
CA ALA A 413 3.93 -1.45 -3.53
C ALA A 413 2.80 -0.95 -2.63
N MET A 414 1.68 -0.46 -3.18
CA MET A 414 0.55 -0.01 -2.38
C MET A 414 -0.06 -1.16 -1.57
N ALA A 415 -0.22 -2.36 -2.14
CA ALA A 415 -0.73 -3.52 -1.42
C ALA A 415 0.17 -3.90 -0.23
N LEU A 416 1.49 -3.91 -0.44
CA LEU A 416 2.49 -4.25 0.58
C LEU A 416 2.59 -3.18 1.67
N LEU A 417 2.68 -1.91 1.28
CA LEU A 417 2.86 -0.78 2.20
C LEU A 417 1.58 -0.43 2.99
N THR A 418 0.39 -0.77 2.48
CA THR A 418 -0.86 -0.63 3.24
C THR A 418 -1.16 -1.84 4.13
N LYS A 419 -0.31 -2.89 4.10
CA LYS A 419 -0.54 -4.17 4.79
C LYS A 419 -1.89 -4.80 4.43
N GLN A 420 -2.27 -4.65 3.15
CA GLN A 420 -3.44 -5.26 2.55
C GLN A 420 -3.01 -6.19 1.41
N GLU A 421 -2.04 -7.04 1.70
CA GLU A 421 -1.38 -7.88 0.69
C GLU A 421 -2.36 -8.89 0.08
N LEU A 422 -3.17 -9.55 0.91
CA LEU A 422 -4.18 -10.51 0.46
C LEU A 422 -5.46 -9.86 -0.09
N LEU A 423 -5.56 -8.53 -0.07
CA LEU A 423 -6.61 -7.81 -0.78
C LEU A 423 -6.26 -7.65 -2.27
N LEU A 424 -4.97 -7.72 -2.62
CA LEU A 424 -4.46 -7.54 -3.98
C LEU A 424 -5.14 -8.45 -5.02
N PRO A 425 -5.32 -9.77 -4.80
CA PRO A 425 -5.97 -10.61 -5.80
C PRO A 425 -7.41 -10.20 -6.12
N LEU A 426 -8.07 -9.51 -5.18
CA LEU A 426 -9.42 -8.99 -5.38
C LEU A 426 -9.38 -7.61 -6.05
N VAL A 427 -8.57 -6.67 -5.56
CA VAL A 427 -8.43 -5.32 -6.16
C VAL A 427 -7.87 -5.36 -7.59
N ALA A 428 -6.93 -6.27 -7.84
CA ALA A 428 -6.32 -6.52 -9.15
C ALA A 428 -6.95 -7.73 -9.84
N GLY A 429 -8.22 -8.07 -9.52
CA GLY A 429 -8.88 -9.29 -9.99
C GLY A 429 -8.84 -9.48 -11.50
N MET A 430 -8.99 -8.40 -12.28
CA MET A 430 -8.87 -8.49 -13.74
C MET A 430 -7.46 -8.87 -14.21
N PHE A 431 -6.41 -8.33 -13.59
CA PHE A 431 -5.03 -8.73 -13.88
C PHE A 431 -4.79 -10.18 -13.49
N VAL A 432 -5.37 -10.63 -12.36
CA VAL A 432 -5.28 -12.04 -11.93
C VAL A 432 -5.95 -12.96 -12.94
N LEU A 433 -7.16 -12.63 -13.43
CA LEU A 433 -7.85 -13.42 -14.44
C LEU A 433 -7.06 -13.52 -15.75
N GLU A 434 -6.48 -12.40 -16.19
CA GLU A 434 -5.61 -12.37 -17.37
C GLU A 434 -4.39 -13.28 -17.20
N ALA A 435 -3.65 -13.13 -16.09
CA ALA A 435 -2.47 -13.94 -15.79
C ALA A 435 -2.83 -15.43 -15.65
N LEU A 436 -3.91 -15.76 -14.93
CA LEU A 436 -4.36 -17.14 -14.76
C LEU A 436 -4.75 -17.78 -16.09
N SER A 437 -5.35 -17.03 -17.02
CA SER A 437 -5.68 -17.57 -18.34
C SER A 437 -4.44 -18.02 -19.11
N VAL A 438 -3.34 -17.28 -19.01
CA VAL A 438 -2.05 -17.64 -19.61
C VAL A 438 -1.48 -18.88 -18.94
N VAL A 439 -1.49 -18.93 -17.60
CA VAL A 439 -1.00 -20.10 -16.85
C VAL A 439 -1.78 -21.36 -17.22
N ILE A 440 -3.12 -21.29 -17.21
CA ILE A 440 -4.02 -22.40 -17.58
C ILE A 440 -3.76 -22.85 -19.01
N GLN A 441 -3.67 -21.89 -19.95
CA GLN A 441 -3.42 -22.20 -21.36
C GLN A 441 -2.08 -22.91 -21.57
N VAL A 442 -1.00 -22.40 -20.98
CA VAL A 442 0.34 -22.98 -21.10
C VAL A 442 0.41 -24.34 -20.44
N LEU A 443 -0.18 -24.50 -19.25
CA LEU A 443 -0.21 -25.78 -18.53
C LEU A 443 -0.99 -26.83 -19.32
N SER A 444 -2.19 -26.49 -19.80
CA SER A 444 -3.02 -27.40 -20.61
C SER A 444 -2.31 -27.83 -21.89
N TYR A 445 -1.67 -26.89 -22.60
CA TYR A 445 -0.95 -27.22 -23.83
C TYR A 445 0.27 -28.11 -23.56
N LYS A 446 1.01 -27.88 -22.47
CA LYS A 446 2.15 -28.73 -22.09
C LYS A 446 1.74 -30.13 -21.63
N LEU A 447 0.61 -30.27 -20.94
CA LEU A 447 0.17 -31.55 -20.38
C LEU A 447 -0.69 -32.37 -21.33
N THR A 448 -1.55 -31.72 -22.12
CA THR A 448 -2.57 -32.39 -22.95
C THR A 448 -2.42 -32.13 -24.45
N GLY A 449 -1.57 -31.17 -24.84
CA GLY A 449 -1.47 -30.70 -26.23
C GLY A 449 -2.67 -29.87 -26.71
N LYS A 450 -3.68 -29.64 -25.85
CA LYS A 450 -4.92 -28.95 -26.21
C LYS A 450 -4.97 -27.54 -25.64
N ARG A 451 -5.54 -26.61 -26.40
CA ARG A 451 -5.81 -25.23 -25.97
C ARG A 451 -7.14 -25.18 -25.20
N VAL A 452 -7.20 -24.38 -24.13
CA VAL A 452 -8.45 -24.15 -23.35
C VAL A 452 -9.18 -22.94 -23.91
N PHE A 453 -8.45 -21.85 -24.12
CA PHE A 453 -8.92 -20.63 -24.74
C PHE A 453 -8.50 -20.58 -26.21
N ARG A 454 -9.29 -19.93 -27.07
CA ARG A 454 -8.92 -19.61 -28.47
C ARG A 454 -7.50 -19.02 -28.57
N MET A 455 -7.22 -18.07 -27.68
CA MET A 455 -5.90 -17.48 -27.45
C MET A 455 -5.82 -17.02 -25.98
N ALA A 456 -4.62 -16.98 -25.41
CA ALA A 456 -4.36 -16.35 -24.13
C ALA A 456 -3.41 -15.16 -24.37
N PRO A 457 -3.57 -14.02 -23.67
CA PRO A 457 -4.49 -13.78 -22.53
C PRO A 457 -5.99 -13.66 -22.91
N LEU A 458 -6.87 -13.46 -21.92
CA LEU A 458 -8.34 -13.51 -22.09
C LEU A 458 -8.87 -12.48 -23.09
N HIS A 459 -8.30 -11.27 -23.14
CA HIS A 459 -8.79 -10.25 -24.07
C HIS A 459 -8.74 -10.74 -25.53
N HIS A 460 -7.66 -11.41 -25.94
CA HIS A 460 -7.55 -12.01 -27.27
C HIS A 460 -8.52 -13.19 -27.50
N HIS A 461 -8.88 -13.93 -26.44
CA HIS A 461 -9.92 -14.94 -26.54
C HIS A 461 -11.26 -14.32 -26.99
N PHE A 462 -11.61 -13.16 -26.43
CA PHE A 462 -12.86 -12.48 -26.76
C PHE A 462 -12.80 -11.78 -28.13
N GLU A 463 -11.66 -11.20 -28.52
CA GLU A 463 -11.46 -10.66 -29.87
C GLU A 463 -11.64 -11.73 -30.95
N LEU A 464 -10.98 -12.89 -30.78
CA LEU A 464 -11.17 -14.05 -31.67
C LEU A 464 -12.57 -14.66 -31.57
N GLY A 465 -13.32 -14.35 -30.51
CA GLY A 465 -14.74 -14.65 -30.36
C GLY A 465 -15.66 -13.65 -31.08
N GLY A 466 -15.10 -12.66 -31.80
CA GLY A 466 -15.83 -11.67 -32.58
C GLY A 466 -16.22 -10.40 -31.81
N TRP A 467 -15.69 -10.17 -30.60
CA TRP A 467 -15.94 -8.92 -29.88
C TRP A 467 -15.02 -7.81 -30.40
N LEU A 468 -15.57 -6.60 -30.56
CA LEU A 468 -14.77 -5.41 -30.84
C LEU A 468 -13.81 -5.12 -29.69
N GLU A 469 -12.60 -4.65 -30.02
CA GLU A 469 -11.57 -4.27 -29.04
C GLU A 469 -12.12 -3.31 -27.96
N THR A 470 -12.79 -2.23 -28.37
CA THR A 470 -13.41 -1.27 -27.45
C THR A 470 -14.43 -1.91 -26.51
N LYS A 471 -15.19 -2.90 -27.01
CA LYS A 471 -16.17 -3.64 -26.21
C LYS A 471 -15.49 -4.55 -25.18
N VAL A 472 -14.36 -5.17 -25.53
CA VAL A 472 -13.55 -5.93 -24.59
C VAL A 472 -12.99 -5.00 -23.51
N THR A 473 -12.34 -3.91 -23.90
CA THR A 473 -11.77 -2.91 -22.98
C THR A 473 -12.80 -2.39 -21.97
N MET A 474 -13.95 -1.91 -22.44
CA MET A 474 -14.99 -1.35 -21.56
C MET A 474 -15.58 -2.41 -20.61
N ARG A 475 -15.77 -3.65 -21.07
CA ARG A 475 -16.27 -4.73 -20.21
C ARG A 475 -15.25 -5.11 -19.14
N PHE A 476 -13.98 -5.13 -19.49
CA PHE A 476 -12.91 -5.46 -18.55
C PHE A 476 -12.76 -4.35 -17.49
N TRP A 477 -12.98 -3.08 -17.85
CA TRP A 477 -13.06 -1.98 -16.88
C TRP A 477 -14.25 -2.13 -15.93
N ILE A 478 -15.43 -2.51 -16.44
CA ILE A 478 -16.61 -2.77 -15.60
C ILE A 478 -16.29 -3.89 -14.59
N ILE A 479 -15.70 -4.99 -15.03
CA ILE A 479 -15.35 -6.10 -14.13
C ILE A 479 -14.27 -5.69 -13.13
N ALA A 480 -13.27 -4.89 -13.55
CA ALA A 480 -12.27 -4.33 -12.64
C ALA A 480 -12.92 -3.46 -11.55
N LEU A 481 -13.91 -2.65 -11.92
CA LEU A 481 -14.65 -1.82 -10.98
C LEU A 481 -15.47 -2.67 -10.00
N LEU A 482 -16.11 -3.74 -10.47
CA LEU A 482 -16.82 -4.68 -9.60
C LEU A 482 -15.87 -5.34 -8.59
N PHE A 483 -14.70 -5.78 -9.05
CA PHE A 483 -13.63 -6.31 -8.19
C PHE A 483 -13.17 -5.30 -7.13
N ALA A 484 -12.96 -4.04 -7.52
CA ALA A 484 -12.62 -2.96 -6.60
C ALA A 484 -13.74 -2.72 -5.56
N LEU A 485 -15.01 -2.66 -5.97
CA LEU A 485 -16.14 -2.49 -5.05
C LEU A 485 -16.29 -3.68 -4.08
N MET A 486 -16.15 -4.91 -4.59
CA MET A 486 -16.13 -6.12 -3.77
C MET A 486 -15.01 -6.06 -2.73
N SER A 487 -13.83 -5.56 -3.11
CA SER A 487 -12.70 -5.41 -2.19
C SER A 487 -12.97 -4.46 -1.03
N LEU A 488 -13.75 -3.40 -1.25
CA LEU A 488 -14.17 -2.51 -0.16
C LEU A 488 -15.16 -3.21 0.77
N GLY A 489 -16.05 -4.04 0.24
CA GLY A 489 -16.98 -4.85 1.03
C GLY A 489 -16.27 -5.86 1.95
N THR A 490 -15.15 -6.43 1.51
CA THR A 490 -14.38 -7.39 2.32
C THR A 490 -13.58 -6.75 3.45
N LEU A 491 -13.37 -5.42 3.44
CA LEU A 491 -12.68 -4.72 4.53
C LEU A 491 -13.40 -4.86 5.87
N LYS A 492 -14.74 -4.89 5.88
CA LYS A 492 -15.55 -5.00 7.12
C LYS A 492 -15.73 -6.44 7.58
N LEU A 493 -15.50 -7.41 6.70
CA LEU A 493 -15.58 -8.84 7.03
C LEU A 493 -14.30 -9.34 7.72
N ARG A 494 -13.33 -8.47 8.01
CA ARG A 494 -12.07 -8.81 8.65
C ARG A 494 -12.10 -8.82 10.16
#